data_AF-A0A960PG72-F1
#
_entry.id   AF-A0A960PG72-F1
#
_cell.length_a   1.000
_cell.length_b   1.000
_cell.length_c   1.000
_cell.angle_alpha   90.00
_cell.angle_beta   90.00
_cell.angle_gamma   90.00
#
_symmetry.space_group_name_H-M   'P 1'
#
loop_
_entity.id
_entity.type
_entity.pdbx_description
1 polymer ?
#
loop_
_entity_poly.entity_id
_entity_poly.type
_entity_poly.pdbx_seq_one_letter_code
_entity_poly.pdbx_strand_id
1 'polypeptide(L)' 'MKQIGLEVFLLFLLLIINGLFSMSEIAIVSARKFRLGQRAANGDSGAEAALRIAESPDHFLSTVQIGITLVGVLSGA' A
#
# COMPACT_ATOMS: atom_id res chain seq x y z
N MET A 1 -20.59 22.39 14.40
CA MET A 1 -20.73 20.93 14.64
C MET A 1 -20.76 20.12 13.35
N LYS A 2 -21.61 20.41 12.34
CA LYS A 2 -21.63 19.67 11.06
C LYS A 2 -20.31 19.72 10.27
N GLN A 3 -19.61 20.86 10.23
CA GLN A 3 -18.30 21.00 9.56
C GLN A 3 -17.21 20.15 10.22
N ILE A 4 -17.09 20.23 11.55
CA ILE A 4 -16.12 19.45 12.33
C ILE A 4 -16.32 17.94 12.11
N GLY A 5 -17.58 17.46 12.07
CA GLY A 5 -17.86 16.05 11.79
C GLY A 5 -17.39 15.60 10.40
N LEU A 6 -17.52 16.46 9.39
CA LEU A 6 -17.05 16.18 8.03
C LEU A 6 -15.51 16.19 7.96
N GLU A 7 -14.86 17.16 8.60
CA GLU A 7 -13.40 17.26 8.66
C GLU A 7 -12.77 16.03 9.34
N VAL A 8 -13.32 15.62 10.49
CA VAL A 8 -12.85 14.42 11.21
C VAL A 8 -13.06 13.16 10.37
N PHE A 9 -14.19 13.05 9.67
CA PHE A 9 -14.44 11.92 8.77
C PHE A 9 -13.43 11.89 7.61
N LEU A 10 -13.12 13.03 7.00
CA LEU A 10 -12.15 13.12 5.92
C LEU A 10 -10.73 12.78 6.39
N LEU A 11 -10.30 13.29 7.55
CA LEU A 11 -9.01 12.95 8.14
C LEU A 11 -8.93 11.46 8.50
N PHE A 12 -10.02 10.88 9.02
CA PHE A 12 -10.08 9.45 9.31
C PHE A 12 -9.98 8.60 8.03
N LEU A 13 -10.65 9.02 6.95
CA LEU A 13 -10.54 8.37 5.66
C LEU A 13 -9.11 8.45 5.10
N LEU A 14 -8.49 9.64 5.14
CA LEU A 14 -7.12 9.85 4.72
C LEU A 14 -6.13 9.01 5.54
N LEU A 15 -6.35 8.88 6.86
CA LEU A 15 -5.57 8.01 7.73
C LEU A 15 -5.64 6.55 7.30
N ILE A 16 -6.83 6.02 6.99
CA ILE A 16 -6.99 4.64 6.51
C ILE A 16 -6.28 4.46 5.17
N ILE A 17 -6.42 5.41 4.24
CA ILE A 17 -5.76 5.35 2.93
C ILE A 17 -4.23 5.34 3.11
N ASN A 18 -3.69 6.20 3.97
CA ASN A 18 -2.26 6.24 4.26
C ASN A 18 -1.77 4.92 4.89
N GLY A 19 -2.53 4.38 5.84
CA GLY A 19 -2.26 3.10 6.47
C GLY A 19 -2.26 1.94 5.47
N LEU A 20 -3.18 1.94 4.50
CA LEU A 20 -3.23 0.95 3.43
C LEU A 20 -1.98 1.00 2.55
N PHE A 21 -1.54 2.21 2.18
CA PHE A 21 -0.33 2.40 1.40
C PHE A 21 0.91 1.91 2.15
N SER A 22 1.09 2.34 3.40
CA SER A 22 2.22 1.91 4.24
C SER A 22 2.23 0.39 4.48
N MET A 23 1.07 -0.21 4.74
CA MET A 23 0.95 -1.66 4.90
C MET A 23 1.33 -2.41 3.63
N SER A 24 0.92 -1.90 2.46
CA SER A 24 1.21 -2.54 1.17
C SER A 24 2.71 -2.48 0.84
N GLU A 25 3.37 -1.36 1.13
CA GLU A 25 4.83 -1.22 1.04
C GLU A 25 5.55 -2.23 1.94
N ILE A 26 5.22 -2.26 3.23
CA ILE A 26 5.86 -3.18 4.18
C ILE A 26 5.57 -4.64 3.81
N ALA A 27 4.36 -4.95 3.33
CA ALA A 27 4.01 -6.30 2.88
C ALA A 27 4.90 -6.77 1.73
N ILE A 28 5.18 -5.91 0.74
CA ILE A 28 6.07 -6.24 -0.37
C ILE A 28 7.54 -6.33 0.07
N VAL A 29 8.02 -5.39 0.89
CA VAL A 29 9.41 -5.38 1.37
C VAL A 29 9.71 -6.57 2.30
N SER A 30 8.72 -7.00 3.10
CA SER A 30 8.86 -8.15 4.00
C SER A 30 8.52 -9.50 3.35
N ALA A 31 7.96 -9.50 2.14
CA ALA A 31 7.59 -10.73 1.47
C ALA A 31 8.81 -11.60 1.13
N ARG A 32 8.75 -12.87 1.51
CA ARG A 32 9.79 -13.84 1.15
C ARG A 32 9.54 -14.35 -0.27
N LYS A 33 10.31 -13.85 -1.24
CA LYS A 33 10.23 -14.25 -2.66
C LYS A 33 10.19 -15.77 -2.84
N PHE A 34 11.00 -16.52 -2.09
CA PHE A 34 11.00 -17.98 -2.12
C PHE A 34 9.64 -18.63 -1.79
N ARG A 35 8.93 -18.12 -0.77
CA ARG A 35 7.59 -18.63 -0.40
C ARG A 35 6.53 -18.25 -1.43
N LEU A 36 6.66 -17.04 -2.02
CA LEU A 36 5.78 -16.61 -3.11
C LEU A 36 5.98 -17.46 -4.36
N GLY A 37 7.24 -17.77 -4.72
CA GLY A 37 7.58 -18.66 -5.83
C GLY A 37 6.99 -20.05 -5.69
N GLN A 38 7.07 -20.65 -4.49
CA GLN A 38 6.43 -21.95 -4.24
C GLN A 38 4.90 -21.89 -4.40
N ARG A 39 4.25 -20.83 -3.90
CA ARG A 39 2.80 -20.67 -4.03
C ARG A 39 2.38 -20.43 -5.48
N ALA A 40 3.13 -19.60 -6.22
CA ALA A 40 2.91 -19.34 -7.64
C ALA A 40 3.06 -20.63 -8.46
N ALA A 41 4.08 -21.45 -8.17
CA ALA A 41 4.26 -22.76 -8.80
C ALA A 41 3.10 -23.73 -8.51
N ASN A 42 2.40 -23.57 -7.38
CA ASN A 42 1.20 -24.32 -7.03
C ASN A 42 -0.10 -23.75 -7.65
N GLY A 43 0.00 -22.78 -8.56
CA GLY A 43 -1.13 -22.19 -9.28
C GLY A 43 -1.79 -20.98 -8.60
N ASP A 44 -1.19 -20.42 -7.55
CA ASP A 44 -1.70 -19.21 -6.88
C ASP A 44 -1.36 -17.96 -7.71
N SER A 45 -2.32 -17.50 -8.50
CA SER A 45 -2.20 -16.29 -9.33
C SER A 45 -1.91 -15.02 -8.53
N GLY A 46 -2.38 -14.94 -7.27
CA GLY A 46 -2.06 -13.83 -6.37
C GLY A 46 -0.60 -13.87 -5.93
N ALA A 47 -0.08 -15.06 -5.64
CA ALA A 47 1.33 -15.23 -5.34
C ALA A 47 2.23 -14.94 -6.54
N GLU A 48 1.80 -15.26 -7.76
CA GLU A 48 2.52 -14.91 -8.99
C GLU A 48 2.61 -13.38 -9.16
N ALA A 49 1.49 -12.67 -9.02
CA ALA A 49 1.47 -11.21 -9.10
C ALA A 49 2.35 -10.57 -8.01
N ALA A 50 2.24 -11.04 -6.76
CA ALA A 50 3.06 -10.56 -5.65
C ALA A 50 4.55 -10.86 -5.86
N LEU A 51 4.89 -12.01 -6.46
CA LEU A 51 6.27 -12.36 -6.79
C LEU A 51 6.86 -11.40 -7.81
N ARG A 52 6.14 -11.10 -8.90
CA ARG A 52 6.57 -10.14 -9.92
C ARG A 52 6.84 -8.75 -9.33
N ILE A 53 5.95 -8.28 -8.44
CA ILE A 53 6.13 -7.01 -7.73
C ILE A 53 7.34 -7.08 -6.81
N ALA A 54 7.50 -8.17 -6.04
CA ALA A 54 8.63 -8.34 -5.12
C ALA A 54 9.97 -8.48 -5.84
N GLU A 55 10.01 -8.97 -7.08
CA GLU A 55 11.23 -9.04 -7.91
C GLU A 55 11.73 -7.65 -8.30
N SER A 56 10.82 -6.71 -8.57
CA SER A 56 11.12 -5.33 -8.98
C SER A 56 10.27 -4.31 -8.19
N PRO A 57 10.53 -4.16 -6.88
CA PRO A 57 9.65 -3.38 -6.01
C PRO A 57 9.75 -1.88 -6.25
N ASP A 58 10.82 -1.38 -6.89
CA ASP A 58 11.13 0.04 -7.02
C ASP A 58 9.96 0.86 -7.61
N HIS A 59 9.33 0.34 -8.67
CA HIS A 59 8.20 1.01 -9.31
C HIS A 59 6.95 1.04 -8.41
N PHE A 60 6.68 -0.07 -7.71
CA PHE A 60 5.56 -0.17 -6.78
C PHE A 60 5.77 0.76 -5.57
N LEU A 61 6.95 0.70 -4.95
CA LEU A 61 7.32 1.53 -3.81
C LEU A 61 7.27 3.02 -4.16
N SER A 62 7.82 3.41 -5.32
CA SER A 62 7.75 4.79 -5.80
C SER A 62 6.30 5.27 -5.99
N THR A 63 5.43 4.41 -6.52
CA THR A 63 4.00 4.74 -6.72
C THR A 63 3.28 4.91 -5.38
N VAL A 64 3.50 3.99 -4.44
CA VAL A 64 2.92 4.03 -3.08
C VAL A 64 3.39 5.29 -2.34
N GLN A 65 4.68 5.63 -2.45
CA GLN A 65 5.27 6.78 -1.79
C GLN A 65 4.68 8.10 -2.32
N ILE A 66 4.46 8.23 -3.64
CA ILE A 66 3.72 9.38 -4.21
C ILE A 66 2.31 9.45 -3.62
N GLY A 67 1.62 8.31 -3.46
CA GLY A 67 0.31 8.24 -2.81
C GLY A 67 0.33 8.71 -1.34
N ILE A 68 1.33 8.27 -0.56
CA ILE A 68 1.54 8.72 0.83
C ILE A 68 1.76 10.24 0.88
N THR A 69 2.61 10.77 -0.01
CA THR A 69 2.86 12.22 -0.10
C THR A 69 1.59 12.99 -0.45
N LEU A 70 0.80 12.51 -1.41
CA LEU A 70 -0.47 13.13 -1.78
C LEU A 70 -1.44 13.18 -0.60
N VAL A 71 -1.57 12.08 0.15
CA VAL A 71 -2.40 12.03 1.36
C VAL A 71 -1.90 13.02 2.42
N GLY A 72 -0.58 13.16 2.57
CA GLY A 72 0.01 14.16 3.46
C GLY A 72 -0.40 15.59 3.09
N VAL A 73 -0.27 15.96 1.80
CA VAL A 73 -0.67 17.29 1.28
C VAL A 73 -2.16 17.53 1.48
N LEU A 74 -3.02 16.56 1.16
CA LEU A 74 -4.48 16.68 1.32
C LEU A 74 -4.92 16.77 2.78
N SER A 75 -4.14 16.21 3.71
CA SER A 75 -4.42 16.26 5.15
C SER A 75 -3.99 17.58 5.80
N GLY A 76 -3.28 18.45 5.07
CA GLY A 76 -2.86 19.77 5.54
C GLY A 76 -1.36 19.94 5.81
N ALA A 77 -0.50 19.20 5.09
CA ALA A 77 0.92 19.57 5.00
C ALA A 77 1.11 20.93 4.30
#